data_AF-A0A060CCH7-F1
#
_entry.id   AF-A0A060CCH7-F1
#
_cell.length_a   1.000
_cell.length_b   1.000
_cell.length_c   1.000
_cell.angle_alpha   90.00
_cell.angle_beta   90.00
_cell.angle_gamma   90.00
#
_symmetry.space_group_name_H-M   'P 1'
#
loop_
_entity.id
_entity.type
_entity.pdbx_description
1 polymer ?
#
loop_
_entity_poly.entity_id
_entity_poly.type
_entity_poly.pdbx_seq_one_letter_code
_entity_poly.pdbx_strand_id
1 'polypeptide(L)'
;MYVPTADNCVGRSLVEYGEWSQSEITLLQQLIKPGMVVLDIGANLGYHTLAFSRFVGPQGRVISFEAQPEIFQLLAANIANNNCSNVTALNIAVGATAGIIDCPLINYDLTNNFGAASFSALVQSTGTPTRFTPIVVQNLDSIGMTQ
;
A
#
# COMPACT_ATOMS: atom_id res chain seq x y z
N MET A 1 -10.76 3.09 -10.13
CA MET A 1 -10.05 2.53 -8.97
C MET A 1 -11.06 1.72 -8.20
N TYR A 2 -10.74 0.46 -7.89
CA TYR A 2 -11.45 -0.37 -6.95
C TYR A 2 -11.13 0.10 -5.54
N VAL A 3 -12.17 0.33 -4.75
CA VAL A 3 -12.07 0.78 -3.36
C VAL A 3 -13.05 -0.03 -2.51
N PRO A 4 -12.73 -0.30 -1.23
CA PRO A 4 -13.69 -0.91 -0.32
C PRO A 4 -14.75 0.14 0.05
N THR A 5 -16.03 -0.20 -0.14
CA THR A 5 -17.14 0.74 0.08
C THR A 5 -17.31 1.17 1.54
N ALA A 6 -16.83 0.35 2.48
CA ALA A 6 -16.86 0.64 3.90
C ALA A 6 -15.66 1.50 4.38
N ASP A 7 -14.67 1.77 3.53
CA ASP A 7 -13.57 2.66 3.91
C ASP A 7 -14.07 4.09 3.98
N ASN A 8 -14.20 4.64 5.18
CA ASN A 8 -14.71 5.99 5.38
C ASN A 8 -13.63 7.08 5.28
N CYS A 9 -12.40 6.69 4.98
CA CYS A 9 -11.26 7.59 4.88
C CYS A 9 -10.77 7.64 3.43
N VAL A 10 -9.75 6.85 3.07
CA VAL A 10 -9.12 6.90 1.75
C VAL A 10 -10.12 6.50 0.66
N GLY A 11 -10.77 5.36 0.80
CA GLY A 11 -11.77 4.88 -0.16
C GLY A 11 -12.92 5.88 -0.37
N ARG A 12 -13.46 6.45 0.71
CA ARG A 12 -14.52 7.48 0.63
C ARG A 12 -14.06 8.73 -0.10
N SER A 13 -12.89 9.28 0.24
CA SER A 13 -12.34 10.46 -0.45
C SER A 13 -12.16 10.22 -1.95
N LEU A 14 -11.68 9.03 -2.33
CA LEU A 14 -11.53 8.65 -3.73
C LEU A 14 -12.87 8.54 -4.46
N VAL A 15 -13.94 8.11 -3.79
CA VAL A 15 -15.29 8.03 -4.38
C VAL A 15 -15.92 9.42 -4.50
N GLU A 16 -15.82 10.24 -3.46
CA GLU A 16 -16.48 11.54 -3.39
C GLU A 16 -15.75 12.62 -4.21
N TYR A 17 -14.42 12.61 -4.18
CA TYR A 17 -13.59 13.68 -4.75
C TYR A 17 -12.65 13.22 -5.87
N GLY A 18 -12.44 11.90 -6.02
CA GLY A 18 -11.47 11.35 -6.97
C GLY A 18 -10.02 11.52 -6.53
N GLU A 19 -9.76 11.99 -5.31
CA GLU A 19 -8.42 12.27 -4.80
C GLU A 19 -8.24 11.92 -3.32
N TRP A 20 -6.98 11.70 -2.95
CA TRP A 20 -6.52 11.56 -1.58
C TRP A 20 -5.15 12.21 -1.42
N SER A 21 -5.04 13.23 -0.57
CA SER A 21 -3.79 13.97 -0.36
C SER A 21 -3.20 14.57 -1.66
N GLN A 22 -4.04 15.16 -2.52
CA GLN A 22 -3.58 15.72 -3.80
C GLN A 22 -2.42 16.73 -3.67
N SER A 23 -2.36 17.49 -2.57
CA SER A 23 -1.25 18.41 -2.27
C SER A 23 0.10 17.68 -2.13
N GLU A 24 0.11 16.48 -1.52
CA GLU A 24 1.31 15.66 -1.39
C GLU A 24 1.78 15.16 -2.75
N ILE A 25 0.86 14.67 -3.58
CA ILE A 25 1.15 14.28 -4.97
C ILE A 25 1.76 15.44 -5.75
N THR A 26 1.18 16.64 -5.62
CA THR A 26 1.65 17.85 -6.32
C THR A 26 3.06 18.25 -5.88
N LEU A 27 3.38 18.08 -4.60
CA LEU A 27 4.74 18.30 -4.08
C LEU A 27 5.71 17.24 -4.61
N LEU A 28 5.35 15.96 -4.51
CA LEU A 28 6.20 14.83 -4.92
C LEU A 28 6.46 14.81 -6.44
N GLN A 29 5.51 15.27 -7.25
CA GLN A 29 5.70 15.42 -8.71
C GLN A 29 6.90 16.30 -9.06
N GLN A 30 7.25 17.26 -8.20
CA GLN A 30 8.40 18.14 -8.43
C GLN A 30 9.73 17.44 -8.16
N LEU A 31 9.72 16.38 -7.36
CA LEU A 31 10.90 15.63 -6.93
C LEU A 31 11.13 14.40 -7.81
N ILE A 32 10.06 13.68 -8.17
CA ILE A 32 10.12 12.45 -8.96
C ILE A 32 10.36 12.80 -10.43
N LYS A 33 11.41 12.22 -11.00
CA LYS A 33 11.80 12.44 -12.41
C LYS A 33 11.60 11.18 -13.24
N PRO A 34 11.39 11.33 -14.57
CA PRO A 34 11.36 10.19 -15.47
C PRO A 34 12.61 9.32 -15.34
N GLY A 35 12.43 8.00 -15.37
CA GLY A 35 13.51 7.00 -15.23
C GLY A 35 13.89 6.66 -13.79
N MET A 36 13.35 7.35 -12.77
CA MET A 36 13.62 7.03 -11.37
C MET A 36 12.98 5.70 -10.93
N VAL A 37 13.53 5.15 -9.85
CA VAL A 37 12.90 4.08 -9.07
C VAL A 37 12.28 4.70 -7.82
N VAL A 38 10.99 4.45 -7.59
CA VAL A 38 10.25 4.93 -6.42
C VAL A 38 9.79 3.75 -5.57
N LEU A 39 9.99 3.84 -4.27
CA LEU A 39 9.47 2.86 -3.30
C LEU A 39 8.23 3.46 -2.62
N ASP A 40 7.10 2.79 -2.76
CA ASP A 40 5.83 3.17 -2.14
C ASP A 40 5.54 2.22 -0.98
N ILE A 41 5.87 2.65 0.24
CA ILE A 41 5.78 1.81 1.45
C ILE A 41 4.45 2.06 2.15
N GLY A 42 3.61 1.03 2.26
CA GLY A 42 2.22 1.19 2.70
C GLY A 42 1.34 1.72 1.56
N ALA A 43 1.48 1.10 0.38
CA ALA A 43 0.86 1.55 -0.86
C ALA A 43 -0.67 1.55 -0.83
N ASN A 44 -1.29 0.83 0.11
CA ASN A 44 -2.74 0.79 0.32
C ASN A 44 -3.49 0.51 -1.00
N LEU A 45 -4.54 1.27 -1.33
CA LEU A 45 -5.31 1.12 -2.58
C LEU A 45 -4.53 1.51 -3.85
N GLY A 46 -3.30 2.02 -3.72
CA GLY A 46 -2.42 2.34 -4.83
C GLY A 46 -2.60 3.74 -5.42
N TYR A 47 -3.27 4.67 -4.72
CA TYR A 47 -3.46 6.03 -5.24
C TYR A 47 -2.13 6.74 -5.55
N HIS A 48 -1.20 6.71 -4.60
CA HIS A 48 0.16 7.22 -4.78
C HIS A 48 0.96 6.39 -5.79
N THR A 49 0.92 5.06 -5.70
CA THR A 49 1.53 4.14 -6.66
C THR A 49 1.19 4.50 -8.12
N LEU A 50 -0.07 4.75 -8.44
CA LEU A 50 -0.49 5.09 -9.80
C LEU A 50 0.04 6.45 -10.25
N ALA A 51 0.09 7.43 -9.35
CA ALA A 51 0.69 8.73 -9.64
C ALA A 51 2.19 8.60 -9.90
N PHE A 52 2.91 7.88 -9.03
CA PHE A 52 4.35 7.65 -9.17
C PHE A 52 4.68 6.90 -10.46
N SER A 53 3.88 5.89 -10.83
CA SER A 53 4.01 5.15 -12.09
C SER A 53 3.99 6.08 -13.31
N ARG A 54 3.11 7.09 -13.30
CA ARG A 54 3.04 8.10 -14.36
C ARG A 54 4.23 9.06 -14.32
N PHE A 55 4.66 9.48 -13.13
CA PHE A 55 5.75 10.45 -12.96
C PHE A 55 7.11 9.88 -13.39
N VAL A 56 7.41 8.64 -13.03
CA VAL A 56 8.66 7.98 -13.42
C VAL A 56 8.65 7.56 -14.90
N GLY A 57 7.47 7.47 -15.52
CA GLY A 57 7.31 7.10 -16.92
C GLY A 57 7.76 5.67 -17.23
N PRO A 58 7.75 5.27 -18.52
CA PRO A 58 7.96 3.87 -18.93
C PRO A 58 9.37 3.34 -18.65
N GLN A 59 10.36 4.23 -18.52
CA GLN A 59 11.75 3.86 -18.21
C GLN A 59 12.04 3.79 -16.71
N GLY A 60 11.13 4.30 -15.88
CA GLY A 60 11.25 4.22 -14.43
C GLY A 60 10.53 3.00 -13.86
N ARG A 61 10.63 2.81 -12.55
CA ARG A 61 10.00 1.68 -11.85
C ARG A 61 9.37 2.16 -10.53
N VAL A 62 8.25 1.56 -10.15
CA VAL A 62 7.66 1.73 -8.81
C VAL A 62 7.59 0.36 -8.15
N ILE A 63 8.03 0.28 -6.90
CA ILE A 63 7.94 -0.92 -6.10
C ILE A 63 7.06 -0.60 -4.89
N SER A 64 5.88 -1.20 -4.88
CA SER A 64 4.80 -0.90 -3.93
C SER A 64 4.67 -2.02 -2.91
N PHE A 65 4.66 -1.68 -1.63
CA PHE A 65 4.58 -2.62 -0.53
C PHE A 65 3.27 -2.41 0.22
N GLU A 66 2.46 -3.47 0.34
CA GLU A 66 1.25 -3.45 1.16
C GLU A 66 1.18 -4.72 2.00
N ALA A 67 1.00 -4.57 3.31
CA ALA A 67 1.04 -5.68 4.25
C ALA A 67 -0.29 -6.44 4.30
N GLN A 68 -1.42 -5.72 4.24
CA GLN A 68 -2.75 -6.31 4.36
C GLN A 68 -3.14 -7.06 3.07
N PRO A 69 -3.37 -8.39 3.11
CA PRO A 69 -3.65 -9.18 1.90
C PRO A 69 -4.83 -8.68 1.08
N GLU A 70 -5.93 -8.32 1.74
CA GLU A 70 -7.16 -7.88 1.06
C GLU A 70 -6.98 -6.52 0.39
N ILE A 71 -6.30 -5.59 1.06
CA ILE A 71 -5.94 -4.29 0.48
C ILE A 71 -4.92 -4.48 -0.65
N PHE A 72 -3.96 -5.40 -0.50
CA PHE A 72 -3.03 -5.77 -1.56
C PHE A 72 -3.72 -6.31 -2.82
N GLN A 73 -4.79 -7.10 -2.68
CA GLN A 73 -5.57 -7.53 -3.84
C GLN A 73 -6.19 -6.33 -4.59
N LEU A 74 -6.69 -5.33 -3.86
CA LEU A 74 -7.20 -4.10 -4.45
C LEU A 74 -6.10 -3.28 -5.12
N LEU A 75 -4.93 -3.17 -4.49
CA LEU A 75 -3.73 -2.56 -5.08
C LEU A 75 -3.39 -3.20 -6.42
N ALA A 76 -3.27 -4.52 -6.46
CA ALA A 76 -2.93 -5.28 -7.65
C ALA A 76 -3.99 -5.09 -8.76
N ALA A 77 -5.27 -5.15 -8.41
CA ALA A 77 -6.37 -4.89 -9.33
C ALA A 77 -6.33 -3.45 -9.89
N ASN A 78 -6.01 -2.47 -9.05
CA ASN A 78 -5.87 -1.07 -9.46
C ASN A 78 -4.70 -0.83 -10.40
N ILE A 79 -3.55 -1.45 -10.14
CA ILE A 79 -2.39 -1.42 -11.03
C ILE A 79 -2.75 -2.01 -12.39
N ALA A 80 -3.38 -3.19 -12.40
CA ALA A 80 -3.78 -3.87 -13.63
C ALA A 80 -4.80 -3.06 -14.43
N ASN A 81 -5.85 -2.55 -13.78
CA ASN A 81 -6.90 -1.76 -14.44
C ASN A 81 -6.39 -0.44 -15.04
N ASN A 82 -5.25 0.07 -14.56
CA ASN A 82 -4.63 1.30 -15.07
C ASN A 82 -3.48 1.03 -16.06
N ASN A 83 -3.23 -0.23 -16.42
CA ASN A 83 -2.16 -0.66 -17.34
C ASN A 83 -0.76 -0.17 -16.89
N CYS A 84 -0.52 -0.13 -15.59
CA CYS A 84 0.76 0.28 -15.01
C CYS A 84 1.79 -0.85 -15.09
N SER A 85 2.43 -1.00 -16.25
CA SER A 85 3.43 -2.06 -16.51
C SER A 85 4.78 -1.86 -15.82
N ASN A 86 5.04 -0.67 -15.30
CA ASN A 86 6.28 -0.30 -14.61
C ASN A 86 6.17 -0.41 -13.07
N VAL A 87 5.14 -1.08 -12.56
CA VAL A 87 4.88 -1.25 -11.12
C VAL A 87 5.04 -2.70 -10.72
N THR A 88 5.78 -2.95 -9.64
CA THR A 88 5.83 -4.25 -8.95
C THR A 88 5.20 -4.10 -7.58
N ALA A 89 4.12 -4.84 -7.31
CA ALA A 89 3.48 -4.86 -6.00
C ALA A 89 3.91 -6.09 -5.20
N LEU A 90 4.23 -5.89 -3.92
CA LEU A 90 4.69 -6.92 -2.99
C LEU A 90 3.79 -6.95 -1.75
N ASN A 91 3.22 -8.12 -1.43
CA ASN A 91 2.44 -8.31 -0.21
C ASN A 91 3.36 -8.60 0.98
N ILE A 92 4.09 -7.58 1.42
CA ILE A 92 5.14 -7.66 2.43
C ILE A 92 5.06 -6.38 3.28
N ALA A 93 5.27 -6.52 4.59
CA ALA A 93 5.47 -5.35 5.45
C ALA A 93 6.95 -4.93 5.43
N VAL A 94 7.20 -3.63 5.46
CA VAL A 94 8.57 -3.10 5.57
C VAL A 94 8.83 -2.68 7.00
N GLY A 95 9.93 -3.19 7.58
CA GLY A 95 10.28 -2.95 8.97
C GLY A 95 11.79 -2.96 9.21
N ALA A 96 12.21 -2.59 10.42
CA ALA A 96 13.62 -2.52 10.79
C ALA A 96 14.32 -3.89 10.75
N THR A 97 13.58 -4.97 11.03
CA THR A 97 14.09 -6.34 11.07
C THR A 97 13.24 -7.24 10.21
N ALA A 98 13.90 -8.13 9.46
CA ALA A 98 13.19 -9.19 8.75
C ALA A 98 12.54 -10.17 9.74
N GLY A 99 11.38 -10.71 9.38
CA GLY A 99 10.62 -11.61 10.25
C GLY A 99 9.24 -11.92 9.71
N ILE A 100 8.37 -12.37 10.60
CA ILE A 100 6.94 -12.58 10.33
C ILE A 100 6.18 -11.80 11.38
N ILE A 101 5.17 -11.05 10.93
CA ILE A 101 4.20 -10.38 11.81
C ILE A 101 2.82 -10.91 11.54
N ASP A 102 2.00 -10.92 12.57
CA ASP A 102 0.60 -11.26 12.46
C ASP A 102 -0.20 -10.04 12.00
N CYS A 103 -0.81 -10.14 10.83
CA CYS A 103 -1.83 -9.18 10.40
C CYS A 103 -3.13 -9.49 11.16
N PRO A 104 -3.70 -8.53 11.90
CA PRO A 104 -5.01 -8.72 12.52
C PRO A 104 -6.06 -8.94 11.42
N LEU A 105 -7.04 -9.80 11.69
CA LEU A 105 -8.17 -9.97 10.80
C LEU A 105 -9.06 -8.72 10.85
N ILE A 106 -9.05 -7.96 9.77
CA ILE A 106 -9.86 -6.75 9.62
C ILE A 106 -11.15 -7.12 8.89
N ASN A 107 -12.28 -6.71 9.46
CA ASN A 107 -13.56 -6.88 8.80
C ASN A 107 -13.82 -5.67 7.89
N TYR A 108 -13.62 -5.87 6.58
CA TYR A 108 -13.82 -4.84 5.56
C TYR A 108 -15.29 -4.56 5.21
N ASP A 109 -16.25 -5.28 5.79
CA ASP A 109 -17.67 -4.98 5.68
C ASP A 109 -18.12 -3.92 6.70
N LEU A 110 -17.30 -3.65 7.72
CA LEU A 110 -17.57 -2.64 8.73
C LEU A 110 -16.91 -1.33 8.38
N THR A 111 -17.64 -0.23 8.58
CA THR A 111 -17.13 1.11 8.32
C THR A 111 -15.90 1.40 9.19
N ASN A 112 -14.74 1.64 8.57
CA ASN A 112 -13.48 1.85 9.28
C ASN A 112 -12.46 2.61 8.41
N ASN A 113 -11.36 3.07 9.03
CA ASN A 113 -10.16 3.53 8.32
C ASN A 113 -9.18 2.38 8.16
N PHE A 114 -9.24 1.68 7.03
CA PHE A 114 -8.40 0.50 6.77
C PHE A 114 -6.91 0.84 6.58
N GLY A 115 -6.58 2.09 6.28
CA GLY A 115 -5.21 2.55 6.16
C GLY A 115 -4.49 2.76 7.50
N ALA A 116 -5.23 2.82 8.62
CA ALA A 116 -4.67 3.06 9.95
C ALA A 116 -4.36 1.77 10.75
N ALA A 117 -4.42 0.60 10.10
CA ALA A 117 -4.13 -0.67 10.75
C ALA A 117 -2.70 -0.68 11.31
N SER A 118 -2.57 -0.90 12.61
CA SER A 118 -1.29 -1.02 13.30
C SER A 118 -0.95 -2.48 13.52
N PHE A 119 0.26 -2.87 13.13
CA PHE A 119 0.80 -4.19 13.41
C PHE A 119 1.59 -4.14 14.72
N SER A 120 0.95 -4.46 15.85
CA SER A 120 1.67 -4.62 17.12
C SER A 120 2.14 -6.06 17.27
N ALA A 121 3.41 -6.25 17.59
CA ALA A 121 3.95 -7.55 18.06
C ALA A 121 3.34 -7.99 19.42
N LEU A 122 2.53 -7.14 20.05
CA LEU A 122 1.83 -7.42 21.30
C LEU A 122 0.33 -7.38 21.04
N VAL A 123 -0.28 -8.56 21.09
CA VAL A 123 -1.70 -8.72 21.39
C VAL A 123 -1.91 -8.17 22.80
N GLN A 124 -2.33 -6.91 22.93
CA GLN A 124 -2.90 -6.43 24.19
C GLN A 124 -4.33 -6.97 24.27
N SER A 125 -4.49 -7.95 25.15
CA SER A 125 -5.75 -8.58 25.50
C SER A 125 -6.76 -7.56 26.04
N THR A 126 -7.73 -7.17 25.23
CA THR A 126 -9.14 -7.06 25.63
C THR A 126 -10.01 -7.34 24.41
N GLY A 127 -10.25 -8.63 24.14
CA GLY A 127 -11.02 -9.14 22.99
C GLY A 127 -10.12 -9.78 21.95
N THR A 128 -9.80 -11.06 22.12
CA THR A 128 -8.84 -11.80 21.29
C THR A 128 -9.34 -11.93 19.84
N PRO A 129 -8.65 -11.38 18.83
CA PRO A 129 -8.83 -11.81 17.45
C PRO A 129 -8.42 -13.29 17.37
N THR A 130 -9.34 -14.17 16.99
CA THR A 130 -9.12 -15.63 16.97
C THR A 130 -8.38 -16.13 15.72
N ARG A 131 -8.03 -15.25 14.78
CA ARG A 131 -7.30 -15.58 13.54
C ARG A 131 -6.38 -14.44 13.13
N PHE A 132 -5.17 -14.80 12.70
CA PHE A 132 -4.15 -13.91 12.15
C PHE A 132 -3.69 -14.45 10.80
N THR A 133 -3.28 -13.56 9.91
CA THR A 133 -2.61 -13.94 8.65
C THR A 133 -1.13 -13.60 8.78
N PRO A 134 -0.21 -14.58 8.68
CA PRO A 134 1.22 -14.32 8.79
C PRO A 134 1.69 -13.52 7.56
N ILE A 135 2.30 -12.37 7.79
CA ILE A 135 2.88 -11.51 6.76
C ILE A 135 4.39 -11.45 6.94
N VAL A 136 5.10 -11.63 5.83
CA VAL A 136 6.54 -11.48 5.81
C VAL A 136 6.90 -10.02 6.04
N VAL A 137 7.86 -9.78 6.91
CA VAL A 137 8.50 -8.48 7.10
C VAL A 137 9.89 -8.54 6.50
N GLN A 138 10.25 -7.52 5.72
CA GLN A 138 11.60 -7.35 5.20
C GLN A 138 12.12 -5.95 5.53
N ASN A 139 13.43 -5.84 5.72
CA ASN A 139 14.08 -4.53 5.73
C ASN A 139 14.38 -4.09 4.30
N LEU A 140 14.45 -2.77 4.09
CA LEU A 140 14.73 -2.22 2.75
C LEU A 140 16.12 -2.64 2.24
N ASP A 141 17.11 -2.75 3.12
CA ASP A 141 18.48 -3.08 2.75
C ASP A 141 18.66 -4.51 2.23
N SER A 142 17.79 -5.46 2.62
CA SER A 142 17.81 -6.85 2.15
C SER A 142 17.02 -7.09 0.89
N ILE A 143 16.10 -6.18 0.54
CA ILE A 143 15.40 -6.24 -0.73
C ILE A 143 16.43 -5.82 -1.76
N GLY A 144 17.06 -6.80 -2.42
CA GLY A 144 18.20 -6.62 -3.32
C GLY A 144 17.90 -5.76 -4.54
N MET A 145 17.72 -4.46 -4.35
CA MET A 145 17.35 -3.46 -5.36
C MET A 145 18.55 -2.95 -6.16
N THR A 146 19.65 -3.69 -6.17
CA THR A 146 20.85 -3.35 -6.94
C THR A 146 20.64 -3.64 -8.43
N GLN A 147 20.27 -2.57 -9.15
CA GLN A 147 20.35 -2.26 -10.60
C GLN A 147 19.60 -3.17 -11.59
#